data_AF-A0AAJ6EBD2-F1
#
_entry.id   AF-A0AAJ6EBD2-F1
#
_cell.length_a   1.000
_cell.length_b   1.000
_cell.length_c   1.000
_cell.angle_alpha   90.00
_cell.angle_beta   90.00
_cell.angle_gamma   90.00
#
_symmetry.space_group_name_H-M   'P 1'
#
loop_
_entity.id
_entity.type
_entity.pdbx_description
1 polymer ?
#
loop_
_entity_poly.entity_id
_entity_poly.type
_entity_poly.pdbx_seq_one_letter_code
_entity_poly.pdbx_strand_id
1 'polypeptide(L)'
;MTFEAYEAVVEDSGHEARGRERQALSLGIDRLERIQKGRFSIEELVQSLLYVRRLWTIFIEDLSHPDNGLPDKLRADIISIGIWVVKEADRLREEKSNDVMQLIEINRLIRDALQ
;
A
#
# COMPACT_ATOMS: atom_id res chain seq x y z
N MET A 1 10.54 -34.78 8.64
CA MET A 1 9.75 -33.53 8.46
C MET A 1 8.31 -33.96 8.29
N THR A 2 7.50 -33.79 9.33
CA THR A 2 6.06 -34.09 9.34
C THR A 2 5.30 -32.94 8.68
N PHE A 3 4.13 -33.25 8.13
CA PHE A 3 3.21 -32.31 7.48
C PHE A 3 2.90 -31.07 8.37
N GLU A 4 2.86 -31.27 9.69
CA GLU A 4 2.70 -30.22 10.70
C GLU A 4 3.79 -29.13 10.68
N ALA A 5 5.03 -29.49 10.32
CA ALA A 5 6.12 -28.51 10.21
C ALA A 5 6.03 -27.65 8.93
N TYR A 6 5.37 -28.16 7.89
CA TYR A 6 5.13 -27.39 6.66
C TYR A 6 3.95 -26.44 6.83
N GLU A 7 2.86 -26.87 7.48
CA GLU A 7 1.72 -25.99 7.79
C GLU A 7 2.12 -24.84 8.72
N ALA A 8 2.91 -25.11 9.77
CA ALA A 8 3.36 -24.06 10.69
C ALA A 8 4.25 -23.00 10.01
N VAL A 9 5.11 -23.39 9.06
CA VAL A 9 5.96 -22.45 8.31
C VAL A 9 5.15 -21.64 7.28
N VAL A 10 4.13 -22.26 6.67
CA VAL A 10 3.24 -21.57 5.73
C VAL A 10 2.36 -20.54 6.45
N GLU A 11 1.82 -20.87 7.63
CA GLU A 11 1.00 -19.95 8.43
C GLU A 11 1.83 -18.77 8.96
N ASP A 12 3.04 -19.03 9.47
CA ASP A 12 3.99 -18.01 9.93
C ASP A 12 4.40 -17.06 8.78
N SER A 13 4.62 -17.60 7.58
CA SER A 13 4.99 -16.81 6.39
C SER A 13 3.89 -15.82 5.95
N GLY A 14 2.62 -16.18 6.12
CA GLY A 14 1.47 -15.33 5.80
C GLY A 14 1.31 -14.18 6.79
N HIS A 15 1.47 -14.44 8.09
CA HIS A 15 1.44 -13.41 9.13
C HIS A 15 2.60 -12.43 9.01
N GLU A 16 3.81 -12.91 8.69
CA GLU A 16 4.94 -12.04 8.40
C GLU A 16 4.74 -11.18 7.15
N ALA A 17 4.12 -11.72 6.10
CA ALA A 17 3.80 -10.98 4.89
C ALA A 17 2.85 -9.80 5.18
N ARG A 18 1.76 -10.05 5.92
CA ARG A 18 0.84 -8.99 6.37
C ARG A 18 1.53 -7.97 7.28
N GLY A 19 2.45 -8.41 8.13
CA GLY A 19 3.30 -7.53 8.93
C GLY A 19 4.12 -6.56 8.07
N ARG A 20 4.78 -7.07 7.03
CA ARG A 20 5.57 -6.25 6.08
C ARG A 20 4.71 -5.27 5.29
N GLU A 21 3.55 -5.70 4.82
CA GLU A 21 2.58 -4.84 4.12
C GLU A 21 2.15 -3.65 4.99
N ARG A 22 1.80 -3.91 6.26
CA ARG A 22 1.41 -2.85 7.22
C ARG A 22 2.54 -1.87 7.49
N GLN A 23 3.78 -2.36 7.61
CA GLN A 23 4.95 -1.49 7.79
C GLN A 23 5.19 -0.61 6.56
N ALA A 24 5.06 -1.16 5.36
CA ALA A 24 5.21 -0.40 4.12
C ALA A 24 4.14 0.68 3.98
N LEU A 25 2.87 0.36 4.26
CA LEU A 25 1.79 1.35 4.28
C LEU A 25 2.03 2.44 5.33
N SER A 26 2.46 2.06 6.54
CA SER A 26 2.77 3.02 7.62
C SER A 26 3.87 3.98 7.21
N LEU A 27 4.95 3.48 6.60
CA LEU A 27 6.03 4.34 6.09
C LEU A 27 5.53 5.30 4.99
N GLY A 28 4.62 4.84 4.12
CA GLY A 28 3.97 5.69 3.11
C GLY A 28 3.15 6.80 3.74
N ILE A 29 2.33 6.47 4.74
CA ILE A 29 1.50 7.43 5.51
C ILE A 29 2.39 8.48 6.17
N ASP A 30 3.43 8.07 6.88
CA ASP A 30 4.34 8.99 7.60
C ASP A 30 5.06 9.96 6.65
N ARG A 31 5.34 9.52 5.42
CA ARG A 31 5.91 10.37 4.37
C ARG A 31 4.89 11.40 3.90
N LEU A 32 3.69 10.96 3.54
CA LEU A 32 2.63 11.86 3.07
C LEU A 32 2.19 12.87 4.14
N GLU A 33 2.12 12.48 5.41
CA GLU A 33 1.80 13.41 6.50
C GLU A 33 2.83 14.54 6.65
N ARG A 34 4.12 14.26 6.39
CA ARG A 34 5.15 15.30 6.39
C ARG A 34 4.95 16.29 5.25
N ILE A 35 4.58 15.80 4.06
CA ILE A 35 4.20 16.64 2.91
C ILE A 35 2.98 17.51 3.26
N GLN A 36 1.94 16.91 3.83
CA GLN A 36 0.71 17.62 4.21
C GLN A 36 0.98 18.76 5.21
N LYS A 37 1.90 18.55 6.16
CA LYS A 37 2.32 19.56 7.16
C LYS A 37 3.09 20.75 6.56
N GLY A 38 3.39 20.74 5.26
CA GLY A 38 3.95 21.88 4.53
C GLY A 38 5.46 22.10 4.69
N ARG A 39 6.17 21.22 5.41
CA ARG A 39 7.63 21.26 5.53
C ARG A 39 8.24 20.19 4.63
N PHE A 40 8.40 20.50 3.35
CA PHE A 40 8.99 19.57 2.37
C PHE A 40 9.70 20.31 1.22
N SER A 41 10.65 19.61 0.62
CA SER A 41 11.23 19.94 -0.68
C SER A 41 10.47 19.23 -1.82
N ILE A 42 10.56 19.77 -3.04
CA ILE A 42 9.94 19.13 -4.22
C ILE A 42 10.46 17.69 -4.41
N GLU A 43 11.74 17.44 -4.11
CA GLU A 43 12.30 16.10 -4.15
C GLU A 43 11.60 15.16 -3.16
N GLU A 44 11.39 15.59 -1.91
CA GLU A 44 10.67 14.80 -0.90
C GLU A 44 9.22 14.51 -1.31
N LEU A 45 8.53 15.49 -1.92
CA LEU A 45 7.19 15.28 -2.49
C LEU A 45 7.22 14.17 -3.54
N VAL A 46 8.10 14.30 -4.53
CA VAL A 46 8.23 13.34 -5.63
C VAL A 46 8.58 11.95 -5.11
N GLN A 47 9.55 11.84 -4.20
CA GLN A 47 9.95 10.55 -3.62
C GLN A 47 8.83 9.91 -2.79
N SER A 48 8.03 10.71 -2.09
CA SER A 48 6.90 10.21 -1.30
C SER A 48 5.77 9.69 -2.21
N LEU A 49 5.43 10.42 -3.27
CA LEU A 49 4.43 10.00 -4.25
C LEU A 49 4.89 8.76 -5.03
N LEU A 50 6.16 8.70 -5.44
CA LEU A 50 6.72 7.52 -6.11
C LEU A 50 6.73 6.29 -5.20
N TYR A 51 7.01 6.48 -3.90
CA TYR A 51 6.95 5.38 -2.93
C TYR A 51 5.53 4.78 -2.87
N VAL A 52 4.52 5.62 -2.69
CA VAL A 52 3.11 5.19 -2.61
C VAL A 52 2.69 4.52 -3.92
N ARG A 53 3.02 5.12 -5.07
CA ARG A 53 2.74 4.55 -6.39
C ARG A 53 3.35 3.15 -6.56
N ARG A 54 4.60 2.95 -6.17
CA ARG A 54 5.29 1.65 -6.28
C ARG A 54 4.67 0.61 -5.34
N LEU A 55 4.39 1.00 -4.10
CA LEU A 55 3.74 0.13 -3.12
C LEU A 55 2.41 -0.41 -3.65
N TRP A 56 1.56 0.48 -4.19
CA TRP A 56 0.27 0.08 -4.75
C TRP A 56 0.38 -0.73 -6.03
N THR A 57 1.42 -0.52 -6.83
CA THR A 57 1.69 -1.36 -8.01
C THR A 57 1.96 -2.80 -7.59
N ILE A 58 2.78 -3.00 -6.55
CA ILE A 58 3.10 -4.32 -6.00
C ILE A 58 1.86 -4.98 -5.39
N PHE A 59 1.04 -4.23 -4.66
CA PHE A 59 -0.23 -4.73 -4.11
C PHE A 59 -1.20 -5.19 -5.19
N ILE A 60 -1.36 -4.41 -6.26
CA ILE A 60 -2.24 -4.79 -7.37
C ILE A 60 -1.76 -6.09 -8.02
N GLU A 61 -0.45 -6.23 -8.23
CA GLU A 61 0.15 -7.44 -8.79
C GLU A 61 -0.14 -8.66 -7.89
N ASP A 62 0.09 -8.55 -6.58
CA ASP A 62 -0.21 -9.62 -5.61
C ASP A 62 -1.71 -9.97 -5.57
N LEU A 63 -2.59 -8.97 -5.55
CA LEU A 63 -4.05 -9.16 -5.54
C LEU A 63 -4.59 -9.74 -6.84
N SER A 64 -3.87 -9.57 -7.95
CA SER A 64 -4.24 -10.14 -9.25
C SER A 64 -3.87 -11.61 -9.38
N HIS A 65 -3.01 -12.13 -8.50
CA HIS A 65 -2.59 -13.52 -8.55
C HIS A 65 -3.75 -14.46 -8.16
N PRO A 66 -4.00 -15.55 -8.92
CA PRO A 66 -5.10 -16.47 -8.63
C PRO A 66 -4.97 -17.18 -7.26
N ASP A 67 -3.74 -17.34 -6.77
CA ASP A 67 -3.45 -17.96 -5.48
C ASP A 67 -3.58 -16.99 -4.29
N ASN A 68 -4.02 -15.74 -4.52
CA ASN A 68 -4.23 -14.79 -3.44
C ASN A 68 -5.41 -15.22 -2.55
N GLY A 69 -5.15 -15.42 -1.26
CA GLY A 69 -6.11 -15.98 -0.30
C GLY A 69 -7.31 -15.09 0.04
N LEU A 70 -7.42 -13.88 -0.51
CA LEU A 70 -8.59 -13.01 -0.29
C LEU A 70 -9.76 -13.34 -1.23
N PRO A 71 -11.02 -13.11 -0.82
CA PRO A 71 -12.19 -13.31 -1.68
C PRO A 71 -12.14 -12.46 -2.95
N ASP A 72 -12.54 -13.02 -4.10
CA ASP A 72 -12.49 -12.37 -5.42
C ASP A 72 -13.06 -10.95 -5.44
N LYS A 73 -14.23 -10.76 -4.81
CA LYS A 73 -14.88 -9.46 -4.73
C LYS A 73 -14.04 -8.43 -3.98
N LEU A 74 -13.47 -8.84 -2.84
CA LEU A 74 -12.61 -7.97 -2.05
C LEU A 74 -11.33 -7.61 -2.81
N ARG A 75 -10.73 -8.58 -3.52
CA ARG A 75 -9.57 -8.30 -4.39
C ARG A 75 -9.91 -7.28 -5.47
N ALA A 76 -11.04 -7.44 -6.17
CA ALA A 76 -11.49 -6.51 -7.20
C ALA A 76 -11.73 -5.08 -6.66
N ASP A 77 -12.32 -4.97 -5.47
CA ASP A 77 -12.56 -3.69 -4.80
C ASP A 77 -11.22 -3.00 -4.43
N ILE A 78 -10.27 -3.74 -3.85
CA ILE A 78 -8.95 -3.20 -3.49
C ILE A 78 -8.12 -2.85 -4.73
N ILE A 79 -8.17 -3.67 -5.79
CA ILE A 79 -7.49 -3.37 -7.07
C ILE A 79 -8.02 -2.06 -7.66
N SER A 80 -9.33 -1.84 -7.61
CA SER A 80 -9.96 -0.60 -8.10
C SER A 80 -9.47 0.62 -7.33
N ILE A 81 -9.38 0.52 -6.00
CA ILE A 81 -8.78 1.56 -5.14
C ILE A 81 -7.31 1.77 -5.51
N GLY A 82 -6.53 0.70 -5.68
CA GLY A 82 -5.11 0.80 -6.01
C GLY A 82 -4.85 1.49 -7.34
N ILE A 83 -5.66 1.21 -8.37
CA ILE A 83 -5.57 1.88 -9.67
C ILE A 83 -5.83 3.38 -9.51
N TRP A 84 -6.82 3.77 -8.70
CA TRP A 84 -7.08 5.17 -8.40
C TRP A 84 -5.90 5.81 -7.66
N VAL A 85 -5.32 5.15 -6.65
CA VAL A 85 -4.17 5.66 -5.88
C VAL A 85 -2.96 5.91 -6.78
N VAL A 86 -2.66 4.98 -7.69
CA VAL A 86 -1.55 5.14 -8.65
C VAL A 86 -1.75 6.37 -9.53
N LYS A 87 -2.97 6.55 -10.07
CA LYS A 87 -3.32 7.71 -10.90
C LYS A 87 -3.25 9.02 -10.12
N GLU A 88 -3.75 9.03 -8.90
CA GLU A 88 -3.76 10.22 -8.04
C GLU A 88 -2.35 10.63 -7.63
N ALA A 89 -1.48 9.66 -7.30
CA ALA A 89 -0.07 9.93 -7.02
C ALA A 89 0.67 10.52 -8.23
N ASP A 90 0.39 10.03 -9.45
CA ASP A 90 0.95 10.59 -10.68
C ASP A 90 0.43 12.01 -10.95
N ARG A 91 -0.88 12.26 -10.76
CA ARG A 91 -1.49 13.59 -10.90
C ARG A 91 -0.87 14.62 -9.95
N LEU A 92 -0.79 14.31 -8.65
CA LEU A 92 -0.22 15.22 -7.65
C LEU A 92 1.26 15.52 -7.93
N ARG A 93 2.00 14.55 -8.47
CA ARG A 93 3.41 14.72 -8.85
C ARG A 93 3.57 15.68 -10.02
N GLU A 94 2.73 15.56 -11.04
CA GLU A 94 2.71 16.44 -12.21
C GLU A 94 2.33 17.87 -11.82
N GLU A 95 1.31 18.02 -10.97
CA GLU A 95 0.85 19.31 -10.46
C GLU A 95 1.80 19.92 -9.40
N LYS A 96 2.74 19.14 -8.86
CA LYS A 96 3.57 19.49 -7.69
C LYS A 96 2.71 19.92 -6.49
N SER A 97 1.57 19.28 -6.33
CA SER A 97 0.58 19.58 -5.28
C SER A 97 0.88 18.80 -4.00
N ASN A 98 0.66 19.44 -2.85
CA ASN A 98 0.73 18.81 -1.53
C ASN A 98 -0.64 18.40 -0.98
N ASP A 99 -1.69 18.40 -1.81
CA ASP A 99 -3.02 17.93 -1.45
C ASP A 99 -3.09 16.40 -1.41
N VAL A 100 -2.30 15.81 -0.51
CA VAL A 100 -2.10 14.35 -0.37
C VAL A 100 -3.08 13.72 0.63
N MET A 101 -4.08 14.48 1.10
CA MET A 101 -4.95 14.05 2.20
C MET A 101 -5.74 12.78 1.88
N GLN A 102 -6.30 12.69 0.68
CA GLN A 102 -7.04 11.49 0.26
C GLN A 102 -6.13 10.26 0.18
N LEU A 103 -4.87 10.42 -0.26
CA LEU A 103 -3.89 9.33 -0.25
C LEU A 103 -3.61 8.86 1.18
N ILE A 104 -3.48 9.76 2.15
CA ILE A 104 -3.27 9.42 3.56
C ILE A 104 -4.46 8.60 4.10
N GLU A 105 -5.68 9.06 3.86
CA GLU A 105 -6.90 8.43 4.35
C GLU A 105 -7.06 7.00 3.81
N ILE A 106 -6.89 6.80 2.50
CA ILE A 106 -6.98 5.48 1.87
C ILE A 106 -5.90 4.54 2.38
N ASN A 107 -4.64 5.00 2.47
CA ASN A 107 -3.56 4.14 2.96
C ASN A 107 -3.78 3.73 4.42
N ARG A 108 -4.33 4.62 5.27
CA ARG A 108 -4.71 4.29 6.65
C ARG A 108 -5.82 3.25 6.69
N LEU A 109 -6.90 3.46 5.95
CA LEU A 109 -8.03 2.55 5.90
C LEU A 109 -7.60 1.14 5.49
N ILE A 110 -6.75 1.03 4.47
CA ILE A 110 -6.27 -0.26 3.96
C ILE A 110 -5.31 -0.92 4.95
N ARG A 111 -4.38 -0.15 5.55
CA ARG A 111 -3.49 -0.67 6.60
C ARG A 111 -4.26 -1.25 7.77
N ASP A 112 -5.31 -0.56 8.20
CA ASP A 112 -6.10 -0.94 9.38
C ASP A 112 -7.05 -2.11 9.07
N ALA A 113 -7.43 -2.29 7.80
CA ALA A 113 -8.24 -3.42 7.34
C ALA A 113 -7.44 -4.74 7.20
N LEU A 114 -6.11 -4.68 7.03
CA LEU A 114 -5.23 -5.84 6.92
C LEU A 114 -4.89 -6.47 8.30
N GLN A 115 -5.89 -6.67 9.18
CA GLN A 115 -5.69 -7.22 10.54
C GLN A 115 -5.11 -8.63 10.54
#